data_AF-A0A0C1G931-F1
#
_entry.id   AF-A0A0C1G931-F1
#
_cell.length_a   1.000
_cell.length_b   1.000
_cell.length_c   1.000
_cell.angle_alpha   90.00
_cell.angle_beta   90.00
_cell.angle_gamma   90.00
#
_symmetry.space_group_name_H-M   'P 1'
#
loop_
_entity.id
_entity.type
_entity.pdbx_description
1 polymer ?
#
loop_
_entity_poly.entity_id
_entity_poly.type
_entity_poly.pdbx_seq_one_letter_code
_entity_poly.pdbx_strand_id
1 'polypeptide(L)'
;MLWVKNYLMVIRLIQVVDKFINNLATGLLTLLIMSSEYKVIHLFENPDLIIMKINPKEFPLATETWDMYHWLYFDKLSGCLLKLWFHSSDSSTEIEERYFEQGYLKFSETEATFIEKFNSSQHKLVNYSRRPVSPEVQELIDGYLKQPMG
;
A
#
# COMPACT_ATOMS: atom_id res chain seq x y z
N MET A 1 -30.96 -26.32 -45.15
CA MET A 1 -30.54 -26.63 -43.76
C MET A 1 -29.12 -26.15 -43.42
N LEU A 2 -28.21 -25.94 -44.39
CA LEU A 2 -26.83 -25.48 -44.16
C LEU A 2 -26.71 -24.01 -43.71
N TRP A 3 -27.58 -23.13 -44.21
CA TRP A 3 -27.60 -21.69 -43.89
C TRP A 3 -27.86 -21.37 -42.42
N VAL A 4 -28.73 -22.14 -41.76
CA VAL A 4 -29.06 -21.96 -40.34
C VAL A 4 -27.85 -22.31 -39.44
N LYS A 5 -27.07 -23.33 -39.82
CA LYS A 5 -25.85 -23.71 -39.07
C LYS A 5 -24.76 -22.65 -39.17
N ASN A 6 -24.54 -22.09 -40.36
CA ASN A 6 -23.59 -20.99 -40.54
C ASN A 6 -24.01 -19.74 -39.77
N TYR A 7 -25.30 -19.42 -39.77
CA TYR A 7 -25.82 -18.27 -39.02
C TYR A 7 -25.64 -18.44 -37.49
N LEU A 8 -25.93 -19.63 -36.96
CA LEU A 8 -25.71 -19.96 -35.54
C LEU A 8 -24.22 -19.94 -35.16
N MET A 9 -23.33 -20.33 -36.07
CA MET A 9 -21.88 -20.29 -35.85
C MET A 9 -21.36 -18.85 -35.74
N VAL A 10 -21.85 -17.95 -36.60
CA VAL A 10 -21.50 -16.52 -36.57
C VAL A 10 -21.98 -15.86 -35.26
N ILE A 11 -23.21 -16.15 -34.82
CA ILE A 11 -23.73 -15.63 -33.54
C ILE A 11 -22.87 -16.08 -32.36
N ARG A 12 -22.48 -17.36 -32.31
CA ARG A 12 -21.61 -17.86 -31.24
C ARG A 12 -20.24 -17.20 -31.25
N LEU A 13 -19.69 -16.92 -32.45
CA LEU A 13 -18.40 -16.24 -32.57
C LEU A 13 -18.47 -14.81 -32.02
N ILE A 14 -19.54 -14.08 -32.34
CA ILE A 14 -19.78 -12.73 -31.82
C ILE A 14 -19.89 -12.74 -30.30
N GLN A 15 -20.66 -13.67 -29.73
CA GLN A 15 -20.81 -13.80 -28.27
C GLN A 15 -19.48 -14.11 -27.54
N VAL A 16 -18.60 -14.90 -28.16
CA VAL A 16 -17.27 -15.20 -27.59
C VAL A 16 -16.38 -13.96 -27.62
N VAL A 17 -16.39 -13.21 -28.72
CA VAL A 17 -15.63 -11.97 -28.86
C VAL A 17 -16.13 -10.91 -27.87
N ASP A 18 -17.44 -10.73 -27.73
CA ASP A 18 -18.03 -9.79 -26.79
C ASP A 18 -17.65 -10.14 -25.34
N LYS A 19 -17.69 -11.43 -24.97
CA LYS A 19 -17.27 -11.88 -23.64
C LYS A 19 -15.79 -11.61 -23.39
N PHE A 20 -14.94 -11.79 -24.40
CA PHE A 20 -13.50 -11.53 -24.30
C PHE A 20 -13.21 -10.03 -24.15
N ILE A 21 -13.86 -9.18 -24.95
CA ILE A 21 -13.75 -7.71 -24.87
C ILE A 21 -14.24 -7.21 -23.51
N ASN A 22 -15.38 -7.71 -23.01
CA ASN A 22 -15.91 -7.32 -21.71
C ASN A 22 -15.00 -7.76 -20.55
N ASN A 23 -14.39 -8.95 -20.62
CA ASN A 23 -13.43 -9.38 -19.61
C ASN A 23 -12.15 -8.54 -19.63
N LEU A 24 -11.63 -8.20 -20.82
CA LEU A 24 -10.49 -7.30 -20.96
C LEU A 24 -10.81 -5.90 -20.44
N ALA A 25 -11.97 -5.35 -20.81
CA ALA A 25 -12.42 -4.04 -20.36
C ALA A 25 -12.63 -4.02 -18.85
N THR A 26 -13.18 -5.08 -18.27
CA THR A 26 -13.33 -5.21 -16.81
C THR A 26 -11.97 -5.28 -16.13
N GLY A 27 -11.04 -6.11 -16.62
CA GLY A 27 -9.67 -6.17 -16.08
C GLY A 27 -8.91 -4.84 -16.19
N LEU A 28 -9.06 -4.13 -17.31
CA LEU A 28 -8.46 -2.82 -17.52
C LEU A 28 -9.13 -1.74 -16.66
N LEU A 29 -10.45 -1.79 -16.50
CA LEU A 29 -11.22 -0.87 -15.66
C LEU A 29 -10.90 -1.12 -14.18
N THR A 30 -10.72 -2.36 -13.74
CA THR A 30 -10.22 -2.68 -12.40
C THR A 30 -8.83 -2.10 -12.22
N LEU A 31 -7.91 -2.27 -13.19
CA LEU A 31 -6.58 -1.67 -13.15
C LEU A 31 -6.61 -0.13 -13.12
N LEU A 32 -7.56 0.50 -13.82
CA LEU A 32 -7.70 1.96 -13.90
C LEU A 32 -8.40 2.56 -12.67
N ILE A 33 -9.30 1.82 -12.03
CA ILE A 33 -9.91 2.17 -10.74
C ILE A 33 -8.88 2.04 -9.61
N MET A 34 -7.84 1.23 -9.77
CA MET A 34 -6.64 1.26 -8.90
C MET A 34 -5.76 2.51 -9.11
N SER A 35 -6.34 3.67 -9.49
CA SER A 35 -5.73 4.97 -9.25
C SER A 35 -5.63 5.13 -7.73
N SER A 36 -4.54 4.62 -7.16
CA SER A 36 -4.41 4.31 -5.74
C SER A 36 -4.98 5.43 -4.87
N GLU A 37 -5.95 5.08 -4.02
CA GLU A 37 -6.55 5.95 -2.99
C GLU A 37 -5.53 6.44 -1.95
N TYR A 38 -4.26 6.15 -2.17
CA TYR A 38 -3.14 6.56 -1.36
C TYR A 38 -1.84 6.59 -2.19
N LYS A 39 -0.83 7.24 -1.64
CA LYS A 39 0.56 7.16 -2.09
C LYS A 39 1.42 6.56 -0.99
N VAL A 40 2.19 5.51 -1.30
CA VAL A 40 3.25 5.02 -0.41
C VAL A 40 4.47 5.92 -0.56
N ILE A 41 4.94 6.48 0.55
CA ILE A 41 6.08 7.42 0.60
C ILE A 41 7.31 6.71 1.12
N HIS A 42 7.14 5.93 2.19
CA HIS A 42 8.21 5.11 2.74
C HIS A 42 7.74 3.67 2.89
N LEU A 43 8.65 2.75 2.60
CA LEU A 43 8.47 1.32 2.80
C LEU A 43 9.78 0.73 3.32
N PHE A 44 9.73 0.20 4.54
CA PHE A 44 10.84 -0.45 5.21
C PHE A 44 10.43 -1.85 5.59
N GLU A 45 11.24 -2.85 5.24
CA GLU A 45 10.83 -4.24 5.37
C GLU A 45 12.00 -5.15 5.72
N ASN A 46 11.71 -6.15 6.55
CA ASN A 46 12.52 -7.34 6.75
C ASN A 46 11.60 -8.59 6.74
N PRO A 47 12.12 -9.79 7.03
CA PRO A 47 11.30 -11.00 7.05
C PRO A 47 10.12 -11.00 8.03
N ASP A 48 10.19 -10.20 9.11
CA ASP A 48 9.24 -10.25 10.23
C ASP A 48 8.37 -8.98 10.34
N LEU A 49 8.81 -7.85 9.76
CA LEU A 49 8.25 -6.53 10.01
C LEU A 49 8.18 -5.68 8.73
N ILE A 50 7.08 -4.94 8.57
CA ILE A 50 6.95 -3.82 7.64
C ILE A 50 6.65 -2.55 8.42
N ILE A 51 7.38 -1.47 8.11
CA ILE A 51 7.02 -0.12 8.51
C ILE A 51 6.83 0.71 7.25
N MET A 52 5.70 1.41 7.14
CA MET A 52 5.38 2.20 5.96
C MET A 52 4.76 3.54 6.31
N LYS A 53 5.01 4.53 5.47
CA LYS A 53 4.35 5.83 5.49
C LYS A 53 3.47 5.95 4.26
N ILE A 54 2.18 6.18 4.44
CA ILE A 54 1.22 6.40 3.36
C ILE A 54 0.59 7.79 3.45
N ASN A 55 0.16 8.32 2.31
CA ASN A 55 -0.66 9.51 2.18
C ASN A 55 -2.00 9.13 1.53
N PRO A 56 -3.10 9.00 2.30
CA PRO A 56 -4.44 8.80 1.75
C PRO A 56 -4.88 9.99 0.88
N LYS A 57 -5.57 9.72 -0.23
CA LYS A 57 -5.97 10.71 -1.24
C LYS A 57 -7.18 11.54 -0.82
N GLU A 58 -8.07 10.99 0.00
CA GLU A 58 -9.28 11.68 0.48
C GLU A 58 -9.04 12.49 1.76
N PHE A 59 -8.26 13.57 1.66
CA PHE A 59 -8.39 14.70 2.58
C PHE A 59 -8.77 15.95 1.77
N PRO A 60 -10.08 16.20 1.55
CA PRO A 60 -10.52 17.43 0.93
C PRO A 60 -10.34 18.57 1.93
N LEU A 61 -9.49 19.55 1.57
CA LEU A 61 -9.53 20.92 2.09
C LEU A 61 -9.56 21.07 3.63
N ALA A 62 -8.42 20.91 4.31
CA ALA A 62 -8.08 21.81 5.43
C ALA A 62 -6.67 21.53 5.94
N THR A 63 -5.83 22.56 5.85
CA THR A 63 -4.62 22.81 6.65
C THR A 63 -3.47 21.81 6.52
N GLU A 64 -2.32 22.30 6.06
CA GLU A 64 -1.00 21.65 6.11
C GLU A 64 -0.71 21.12 7.53
N THR A 65 -1.18 19.91 7.82
CA THR A 65 -1.08 19.31 9.14
C THR A 65 -0.44 17.94 9.00
N TRP A 66 0.40 17.59 9.98
CA TRP A 66 1.11 16.32 10.04
C TRP A 66 0.17 15.10 10.09
N ASP A 67 -1.13 15.33 10.33
CA ASP A 67 -2.19 14.33 10.37
C ASP A 67 -2.56 13.73 9.01
N MET A 68 -2.05 14.30 7.90
CA MET A 68 -2.30 13.78 6.54
C MET A 68 -1.54 12.49 6.22
N TYR A 69 -0.56 12.11 7.03
CA TYR A 69 0.27 10.94 6.78
C TYR A 69 0.04 9.87 7.84
N HIS A 70 -0.14 8.62 7.41
CA HIS A 70 -0.27 7.49 8.30
C HIS A 70 1.03 6.68 8.29
N TRP A 71 1.64 6.54 9.46
CA TRP A 71 2.70 5.59 9.69
C TRP A 71 2.10 4.29 10.20
N LEU A 72 2.40 3.19 9.53
CA LEU A 72 1.89 1.86 9.85
C LEU A 72 3.04 0.93 10.19
N TYR A 73 2.80 0.06 11.15
CA TYR A 73 3.67 -1.03 11.58
C TYR A 73 2.89 -2.33 11.39
N PHE A 74 3.46 -3.28 10.68
CA PHE A 74 2.87 -4.58 10.43
C PHE A 74 3.82 -5.68 10.88
N ASP A 75 3.45 -6.37 11.95
CA ASP A 75 4.13 -7.59 12.39
C ASP A 75 3.62 -8.76 11.56
N LYS A 76 4.50 -9.31 10.71
CA LYS A 76 4.19 -10.44 9.82
C LYS A 76 3.98 -11.74 10.59
N LEU A 77 4.56 -11.88 11.79
CA LEU A 77 4.42 -13.09 12.60
C LEU A 77 3.02 -13.18 13.21
N SER A 78 2.51 -12.07 13.76
CA SER A 78 1.17 -12.03 14.33
C SER A 78 0.07 -11.65 13.34
N GLY A 79 0.44 -11.08 12.18
CA GLY A 79 -0.50 -10.46 11.25
C GLY A 79 -1.12 -9.17 11.78
N CYS A 80 -0.52 -8.56 12.82
CA CYS A 80 -1.06 -7.36 13.45
C CYS A 80 -0.59 -6.10 12.71
N LEU A 81 -1.55 -5.30 12.25
CA LEU A 81 -1.33 -3.98 11.67
C LEU A 81 -1.75 -2.90 12.67
N LEU A 82 -0.86 -1.95 12.93
CA LEU A 82 -1.10 -0.86 13.88
C LEU A 82 -0.56 0.49 13.36
N LYS A 83 -1.23 1.58 13.72
CA LYS A 83 -0.78 2.95 13.43
C LYS A 83 0.27 3.38 14.44
N LEU A 84 1.40 3.89 13.96
CA LEU A 84 2.41 4.55 14.79
C LEU A 84 2.01 6.02 14.99
N TRP A 85 2.00 6.48 16.24
CA TRP A 85 1.62 7.84 16.60
C TRP A 85 2.84 8.74 16.48
N PHE A 86 2.92 9.48 15.38
CA PHE A 86 4.03 10.38 15.09
C PHE A 86 4.07 11.54 16.09
N HIS A 87 5.26 11.84 16.62
CA HIS A 87 5.48 12.93 17.56
C HIS A 87 6.36 14.03 16.96
N SER A 88 7.54 13.66 16.47
CA SER A 88 8.50 14.60 15.92
C SER A 88 9.47 13.92 14.95
N SER A 89 10.24 14.74 14.23
CA SER A 89 11.28 14.29 13.32
C SER A 89 12.55 15.09 13.53
N ASP A 90 13.68 14.43 13.34
CA ASP A 90 14.97 15.08 13.08
C ASP A 90 15.49 14.59 11.73
N SER A 91 16.27 15.41 11.02
CA SER A 91 16.82 15.03 9.73
C SER A 91 18.14 15.73 9.48
N SER A 92 19.14 14.94 9.13
CA SER A 92 20.41 15.38 8.57
C SER A 92 20.45 15.07 7.06
N THR A 93 21.57 15.36 6.39
CA THR A 93 21.72 15.13 4.95
C THR A 93 21.67 13.66 4.53
N GLU A 94 22.04 12.72 5.40
CA GLU A 94 22.14 11.29 5.07
C GLU A 94 21.22 10.40 5.90
N ILE A 95 20.80 10.90 7.07
CA ILE A 95 20.05 10.16 8.06
C ILE A 95 18.82 10.96 8.45
N GLU A 96 17.68 10.29 8.38
CA GLU A 96 16.40 10.78 8.85
C GLU A 96 15.94 10.02 10.09
N GLU A 97 15.27 10.73 10.98
CA GLU A 97 14.84 10.24 12.28
C GLU A 97 13.37 10.58 12.51
N ARG A 98 12.60 9.62 13.03
CA ARG A 98 11.17 9.77 13.33
C ARG A 98 10.90 9.20 14.72
N TYR A 99 10.30 10.04 15.56
CA TYR A 99 9.94 9.72 16.92
C TYR A 99 8.44 9.44 16.98
N PHE A 100 8.08 8.29 17.52
CA PHE A 100 6.71 7.83 17.71
C PHE A 100 6.43 7.58 19.19
N GLU A 101 5.16 7.53 19.56
CA GLU A 101 4.77 7.09 20.91
C GLU A 101 5.29 5.68 21.22
N GLN A 102 5.27 4.79 20.22
CA GLN A 102 5.65 3.38 20.33
C GLN A 102 7.15 3.11 20.19
N GLY A 103 7.93 4.05 19.65
CA GLY A 103 9.33 3.78 19.34
C GLY A 103 9.97 4.86 18.47
N TYR A 104 11.09 4.52 17.87
CA TYR A 104 11.92 5.44 17.11
C TYR A 104 12.44 4.76 15.84
N LEU A 105 12.36 5.46 14.70
CA LEU A 105 12.85 4.98 13.41
C LEU A 105 13.99 5.87 12.94
N LYS A 106 15.14 5.27 12.67
CA LYS A 106 16.29 5.90 12.01
C LYS A 106 16.48 5.28 10.64
N PHE A 107 16.58 6.05 9.57
CA PHE A 107 16.72 5.51 8.23
C PHE A 107 17.56 6.36 7.30
N SER A 108 18.05 5.72 6.25
CA SER A 108 18.79 6.31 5.12
C SER A 108 18.11 5.93 3.81
N GLU A 109 18.75 6.20 2.66
CA GLU A 109 18.24 5.78 1.35
C GLU A 109 18.13 4.26 1.19
N THR A 110 18.89 3.47 1.96
CA THR A 110 19.04 2.02 1.74
C THR A 110 18.54 1.15 2.88
N GLU A 111 18.56 1.66 4.11
CA GLU A 111 18.24 0.88 5.31
C GLU A 111 17.51 1.70 6.36
N ALA A 112 16.91 0.99 7.32
CA ALA A 112 16.30 1.58 8.50
C ALA A 112 16.53 0.70 9.73
N THR A 113 16.47 1.32 10.91
CA THR A 113 16.45 0.65 12.20
C THR A 113 15.29 1.20 13.01
N PHE A 114 14.36 0.33 13.38
CA PHE A 114 13.29 0.66 14.31
C PHE A 114 13.64 0.16 15.71
N ILE A 115 13.49 1.03 16.70
CA ILE A 115 13.78 0.75 18.10
C ILE A 115 12.49 0.91 18.90
N GLU A 116 11.98 -0.18 19.45
CA GLU A 116 10.78 -0.18 20.27
C GLU A 116 11.02 0.48 21.63
N LYS A 117 10.09 1.32 22.08
CA LYS A 117 10.22 2.07 23.32
C LYS A 117 10.22 1.17 24.57
N PHE A 118 9.40 0.11 24.58
CA PHE A 118 9.11 -0.65 25.80
C PHE A 118 10.16 -1.70 26.14
N ASN A 119 10.72 -2.38 25.14
CA ASN A 119 11.68 -3.47 25.31
C ASN A 119 13.05 -3.15 24.70
N SER A 120 13.22 -1.99 24.05
CA SER A 120 14.44 -1.61 23.32
C SER A 120 14.85 -2.61 22.23
N SER A 121 13.91 -3.44 21.76
CA SER A 121 14.13 -4.33 20.62
C SER A 121 14.47 -3.50 19.38
N GLN A 122 15.46 -3.96 18.64
CA GLN A 122 15.93 -3.29 17.42
C GLN A 122 15.65 -4.15 16.21
N HIS A 123 14.99 -3.56 15.22
CA HIS A 123 14.62 -4.20 13.97
C HIS A 123 15.35 -3.51 12.83
N LYS A 124 16.32 -4.21 12.23
CA LYS A 124 16.95 -3.75 10.99
C LYS A 124 16.04 -4.07 9.81
N LEU A 125 15.86 -3.09 8.94
CA LEU A 125 14.92 -3.10 7.82
C LEU A 125 15.64 -2.60 6.56
N VAL A 126 15.24 -3.10 5.40
CA VAL A 126 15.71 -2.61 4.10
C VAL A 126 14.75 -1.52 3.62
N ASN A 127 15.28 -0.43 3.07
CA ASN A 127 14.47 0.62 2.48
C ASN A 127 14.06 0.24 1.05
N TYR A 128 12.78 -0.03 0.84
CA TYR A 128 12.17 -0.33 -0.46
C TYR A 128 11.33 0.82 -1.02
N SER A 129 11.44 2.03 -0.46
CA SER A 129 10.65 3.20 -0.88
C SER A 129 10.79 3.59 -2.36
N ARG A 130 11.89 3.18 -3.01
CA ARG A 130 12.16 3.41 -4.45
C ARG A 130 11.71 2.25 -5.36
N ARG A 131 11.10 1.20 -4.81
CA ARG A 131 10.62 0.02 -5.56
C ARG A 131 9.10 0.06 -5.73
N PRO A 132 8.56 -0.64 -6.75
CA PRO A 132 7.13 -0.90 -6.81
C PRO A 132 6.65 -1.62 -5.55
N VAL A 133 5.53 -1.16 -5.00
CA VAL A 133 4.87 -1.77 -3.84
C VAL A 133 4.33 -3.14 -4.24
N SER A 134 4.57 -4.17 -3.43
CA SER A 134 4.07 -5.52 -3.70
C SER A 134 2.53 -5.59 -3.55
N PRO A 135 1.87 -6.55 -4.23
CA PRO A 135 0.42 -6.75 -4.06
C PRO A 135 0.02 -7.02 -2.60
N GLU A 136 0.84 -7.77 -1.86
CA GLU A 136 0.62 -8.03 -0.43
C GLU A 136 0.55 -6.73 0.39
N VAL A 137 1.48 -5.80 0.16
CA VAL A 137 1.48 -4.50 0.85
C VAL A 137 0.30 -3.64 0.41
N GLN A 138 -0.11 -3.71 -0.85
CA GLN A 138 -1.31 -3.01 -1.33
C GLN A 138 -2.57 -3.54 -0.63
N GLU A 139 -2.72 -4.86 -0.51
CA GLU A 139 -3.83 -5.48 0.21
C GLU A 139 -3.88 -5.08 1.68
N LEU A 140 -2.71 -4.98 2.34
CA LEU A 140 -2.62 -4.49 3.72
C LEU A 140 -3.11 -3.04 3.86
N ILE A 141 -2.69 -2.15 2.96
CA ILE A 141 -3.09 -0.74 2.98
C ILE A 141 -4.58 -0.61 2.66
N ASP A 142 -5.07 -1.34 1.67
CA ASP A 142 -6.49 -1.35 1.29
C ASP A 142 -7.37 -1.84 2.44
N GLY A 143 -6.92 -2.89 3.15
CA GLY A 143 -7.61 -3.41 4.33
C GLY A 143 -7.66 -2.40 5.46
N TYR A 144 -6.57 -1.68 5.69
CA TYR A 144 -6.48 -0.61 6.69
C TYR A 144 -7.41 0.57 6.37
N LEU A 145 -7.40 1.07 5.13
CA LEU A 145 -8.20 2.24 4.74
C LEU A 145 -9.71 1.97 4.69
N LYS A 146 -10.13 0.71 4.58
CA LYS A 146 -11.54 0.31 4.65
C LYS A 146 -12.11 0.27 6.07
N GLN A 147 -11.25 0.30 7.10
CA GLN A 147 -11.72 0.34 8.48
C GLN A 147 -12.31 1.73 8.77
N PRO A 148 -13.50 1.82 9.40
CA PRO A 148 -14.03 3.11 9.82
C PRO A 148 -13.01 3.75 10.76
N MET A 149 -12.49 4.92 10.38
CA MET A 149 -11.59 5.67 11.26
C MET A 149 -12.40 6.00 12.53
N GLY A 150 -12.00 5.39 13.64
CA GLY A 150 -12.60 5.62 14.96
C GLY A 150 -12.33 7.03 15.48
#